data_AF-A0A7K7TGL6-F1
#
_entry.id   AF-A0A7K7TGL6-F1
#
_cell.length_a   1.000
_cell.length_b   1.000
_cell.length_c   1.000
_cell.angle_alpha   90.00
_cell.angle_beta   90.00
_cell.angle_gamma   90.00
#
_symmetry.space_group_name_H-M   'P 1'
#
loop_
_entity.id
_entity.type
_entity.pdbx_description
1 polymer ?
#
loop_
_entity_poly.entity_id
_entity_poly.type
_entity_poly.pdbx_seq_one_letter_code
_entity_poly.pdbx_strand_id
1 'polypeptide(L)' 'SHQHIHTRERPYKCEKCGKSFSQKFSLCTHRQVHSRERTFTCLECGKTYKTNSHLLVHQWTHTGLRPFHC' A
#
# COMPACT_ATOMS: atom_id res chain seq x y z
N SER A 1 -21.80 6.03 26.86
CA SER A 1 -22.25 6.64 25.59
C SER A 1 -21.18 7.63 25.14
N HIS A 2 -20.32 7.25 24.19
CA HIS A 2 -19.35 8.17 23.56
C HIS A 2 -19.68 8.26 22.07
N GLN A 3 -20.82 8.85 21.78
CA GLN A 3 -21.19 9.33 20.45
C GLN A 3 -21.13 10.86 20.50
N HIS A 4 -20.73 11.51 19.39
CA HIS A 4 -20.39 12.94 19.24
C HIS A 4 -18.94 13.27 19.65
N ILE A 5 -17.99 13.71 18.81
CA ILE A 5 -18.03 14.41 17.52
C ILE A 5 -16.79 13.99 16.72
N HIS A 6 -16.95 13.36 15.57
CA HIS A 6 -15.96 13.48 14.50
C HIS A 6 -16.66 13.49 13.13
N THR A 7 -17.71 14.30 13.00
CA THR A 7 -18.33 14.68 11.72
C THR A 7 -17.45 15.65 10.93
N ARG A 8 -16.13 15.42 10.89
CA ARG A 8 -15.39 15.81 9.69
C ARG A 8 -15.75 14.79 8.64
N GLU A 9 -16.96 14.92 8.08
CA GLU A 9 -17.39 14.16 6.93
C GLU A 9 -16.37 14.42 5.82
N ARG A 10 -15.43 13.51 5.75
CA ARG A 10 -14.41 13.44 4.74
C ARG A 10 -14.82 12.25 3.90
N PRO A 11 -15.86 12.41 3.05
CA PRO A 11 -16.45 11.29 2.32
C PRO A 11 -15.41 10.62 1.40
N TYR A 12 -14.35 11.35 1.07
CA TYR A 12 -13.25 10.88 0.26
C TYR A 12 -12.18 10.18 1.12
N LYS A 13 -12.37 8.89 1.39
CA LYS A 13 -11.39 8.05 2.10
C LYS A 13 -10.43 7.36 1.14
N CYS A 14 -9.15 7.33 1.48
CA CYS A 14 -8.15 6.51 0.81
C CYS A 14 -8.23 5.08 1.33
N GLU A 15 -8.54 4.12 0.46
CA GLU A 15 -8.64 2.70 0.81
C GLU A 15 -7.28 2.08 1.15
N LYS A 16 -6.18 2.63 0.62
CA LYS A 16 -4.83 2.10 0.87
C LYS A 16 -4.30 2.41 2.27
N CYS A 17 -4.53 3.61 2.80
CA CYS A 17 -3.96 4.04 4.09
C CYS A 17 -5.00 4.54 5.10
N GLY A 18 -6.28 4.52 4.75
CA GLY A 18 -7.38 4.96 5.61
C GLY A 18 -7.49 6.47 5.82
N LYS A 19 -6.60 7.30 5.23
CA LYS A 19 -6.67 8.76 5.34
C LYS A 19 -7.93 9.30 4.64
N SER A 20 -8.66 10.17 5.32
CA SER A 20 -9.85 10.81 4.78
C SER A 20 -9.58 12.26 4.37
N PHE A 21 -10.21 12.70 3.29
CA PHE A 21 -10.10 14.04 2.69
C PHE A 21 -11.47 14.70 2.56
N SER A 22 -11.53 16.03 2.71
CA SER A 22 -12.78 16.81 2.54
C SER A 22 -13.13 17.05 1.08
N GLN A 23 -12.15 16.94 0.17
CA GLN A 23 -12.32 17.21 -1.25
C GLN A 23 -11.81 16.04 -2.10
N LYS A 24 -12.50 15.77 -3.21
CA LYS A 24 -12.14 14.72 -4.18
C LYS A 24 -10.77 14.98 -4.82
N PHE A 25 -10.45 16.24 -5.14
CA PHE A 25 -9.16 16.63 -5.71
C PHE A 25 -7.99 16.27 -4.79
N SER A 26 -8.11 16.55 -3.48
CA SER A 26 -7.09 16.20 -2.49
C SER A 26 -6.91 14.68 -2.35
N LEU A 27 -7.99 13.89 -2.43
CA LEU A 27 -7.88 12.43 -2.47
C LEU A 27 -7.18 11.97 -3.76
N CYS A 28 -7.47 12.59 -4.91
CA CYS A 28 -6.88 12.23 -6.20
C CYS A 28 -5.37 12.49 -6.23
N THR A 29 -4.92 13.67 -5.78
CA THR A 29 -3.49 13.99 -5.67
C THR A 29 -2.80 13.13 -4.62
N HIS A 30 -3.46 12.82 -3.51
CA HIS A 30 -2.94 11.88 -2.52
C HIS A 30 -2.80 10.44 -3.06
N ARG A 31 -3.76 9.96 -3.87
CA ARG A 31 -3.67 8.66 -4.54
C ARG A 31 -2.44 8.57 -5.46
N GLN A 32 -2.00 9.68 -6.05
CA GLN A 32 -0.75 9.71 -6.82
C GLN A 32 0.48 9.45 -5.94
N VAL A 33 0.47 9.85 -4.67
CA VAL A 33 1.54 9.50 -3.72
C VAL A 33 1.61 7.99 -3.51
N HIS A 34 0.46 7.31 -3.46
CA HIS A 34 0.41 5.84 -3.41
C HIS A 34 0.72 5.15 -4.74
N SER A 35 0.66 5.88 -5.85
CA SER A 35 1.13 5.40 -7.15
C SER A 35 2.63 5.65 -7.32
N ARG A 36 3.19 6.63 -6.59
CA ARG A 36 4.63 6.91 -6.45
C ARG A 36 5.29 6.05 -5.36
N GLU A 37 4.53 5.59 -4.38
CA GLU A 37 4.79 4.35 -3.65
C GLU A 37 4.63 3.20 -4.64
N ARG A 38 5.60 3.07 -5.55
CA ARG A 38 5.88 1.87 -6.32
C ARG A 38 6.34 0.78 -5.34
N THR A 39 5.49 0.41 -4.40
CA THR A 39 5.76 -0.74 -3.56
C THR A 39 5.37 -1.98 -4.33
N PHE A 40 6.34 -2.85 -4.50
CA PHE A 40 6.19 -4.13 -5.17
C PHE A 40 5.59 -5.08 -4.13
N THR A 41 4.35 -5.51 -4.34
CA THR A 41 3.63 -6.36 -3.39
C THR A 41 3.77 -7.81 -3.81
N CYS A 42 4.15 -8.66 -2.87
CA CYS A 42 4.14 -10.10 -3.06
C CYS A 42 2.70 -10.61 -3.07
N LEU A 43 2.29 -11.26 -4.15
CA LEU A 43 0.94 -11.81 -4.28
C LEU A 43 0.71 -13.04 -3.39
N GLU A 44 1.78 -13.76 -3.02
CA GLU A 44 1.69 -14.95 -2.17
C GLU A 44 1.41 -14.63 -0.69
N CYS A 45 1.99 -13.53 -0.17
CA CYS A 45 1.92 -13.22 1.27
C CYS A 45 1.52 -11.77 1.59
N GLY A 46 1.26 -10.94 0.58
CA GLY A 46 0.85 -9.54 0.74
C GLY A 46 1.94 -8.58 1.22
N LYS A 47 3.20 -9.03 1.37
CA LYS A 47 4.31 -8.15 1.80
C LYS A 47 4.67 -7.13 0.72
N THR A 48 4.87 -5.88 1.13
CA THR A 48 5.22 -4.75 0.25
C THR A 48 6.71 -4.40 0.36
N TYR A 49 7.35 -4.18 -0.79
CA TYR A 49 8.78 -3.85 -0.90
C TYR A 49 8.97 -2.54 -1.62
N LYS A 50 9.95 -1.72 -1.20
CA LYS A 50 10.22 -0.40 -1.83
C LYS A 50 10.79 -0.50 -3.25
N THR A 51 11.34 -1.65 -3.64
CA THR A 51 12.00 -1.86 -4.93
C THR A 51 11.68 -3.24 -5.50
N ASN A 52 11.74 -3.38 -6.83
CA ASN A 52 11.42 -4.64 -7.51
C ASN A 52 12.42 -5.73 -7.14
N SER A 53 13.71 -5.39 -7.05
CA SER A 53 14.78 -6.34 -6.69
C SER A 53 14.54 -6.99 -5.34
N HIS A 54 14.06 -6.24 -4.34
CA HIS A 54 13.72 -6.80 -3.04
C HIS A 54 12.48 -7.70 -3.09
N LEU A 55 11.47 -7.35 -3.90
CA LEU A 55 10.33 -8.25 -4.11
C LEU A 55 10.78 -9.55 -4.78
N LEU A 56 11.61 -9.50 -5.82
CA LEU A 56 12.08 -10.67 -6.56
C LEU A 56 12.87 -11.63 -5.66
N VAL A 57 13.83 -11.11 -4.88
CA VAL A 57 14.57 -11.92 -3.90
C VAL A 57 13.62 -12.53 -2.87
N HIS A 58 12.62 -11.78 -2.42
CA HIS A 58 11.61 -12.33 -1.52
C HIS A 58 10.77 -13.42 -2.19
N GLN A 59 10.36 -13.25 -3.45
CA GLN A 59 9.60 -14.26 -4.17
C GLN A 59 10.37 -15.58 -4.30
N TRP A 60 11.69 -15.54 -4.38
CA TRP A 60 12.53 -16.75 -4.36
C TRP A 60 12.47 -17.51 -3.03
N THR A 61 12.16 -16.84 -1.92
CA THR A 61 11.94 -17.53 -0.64
C THR A 61 10.65 -18.34 -0.62
N HIS A 62 9.66 -17.98 -1.45
CA HIS A 62 8.42 -18.75 -1.60
C HIS A 62 8.59 -19.93 -2.56
N THR A 63 9.28 -19.72 -3.68
CA THR A 63 9.53 -20.81 -4.64
C THR A 63 10.61 -21.78 -4.18
N GLY A 64 11.37 -21.45 -3.13
CA GLY A 64 12.44 -22.30 -2.60
C GLY A 64 13.63 -22.47 -3.56
N LEU A 65 13.62 -21.75 -4.69
CA LEU A 65 14.70 -21.76 -5.67
C LEU A 65 15.80 -20.85 -5.14
N ARG A 66 16.73 -21.45 -4.37
CA ARG A 66 18.02 -20.84 -4.05
C ARG A 66 18.72 -20.48 -5.37
N PRO A 67 19.08 -19.21 -5.62
CA PRO A 67 19.77 -18.82 -6.86
C PRO A 67 21.19 -19.38 -6.97
N PHE A 68 21.70 -19.93 -5.87
CA PHE A 68 23.04 -20.48 -5.78
C PHE A 68 22.95 -21.97 -5.44
N HIS A 69 22.64 -22.78 -6.45
CA HIS A 69 23.22 -24.11 -6.52
C HIS A 69 24.17 -24.12 -7.70
N CYS A 70 25.46 -24.09 -7.36
CA CYS A 70 26.67 -24.30 -8.16
C CYS A 70 26.68 -23.76 -9.60
#